data_AF-A0AAV6CTS2-F1
#
_entry.id   AF-A0AAV6CTS2-F1
#
_cell.length_a   1.000
_cell.length_b   1.000
_cell.length_c   1.000
_cell.angle_alpha   90.00
_cell.angle_beta   90.00
_cell.angle_gamma   90.00
#
_symmetry.space_group_name_H-M   'P 1'
#
loop_
_entity.id
_entity.type
_entity.pdbx_description
1 polymer ?
#
loop_
_entity_poly.entity_id
_entity_poly.type
_entity_poly.pdbx_seq_one_letter_code
_entity_poly.pdbx_strand_id
1 'polypeptide(L)'
;LRSENAPIMAFSVAEDELRGMDTSALVGHLAAWNYYQVVDTPQNKKFVQAFKAYAKKNNLPGGDKRVTDDPMEAAYFGVYVWKQAAEKAKSFEVDAVRKATYGQTFLAPGGQIKMDEANHHTYKPVLIGEILKDGQFKIVSRSKGLVKAEPWSKYTSPDKGCDWVKEKGTYQKKA
;
A
#
# COMPACT_ATOMS: atom_id res chain seq x y z
N LEU A 1 11.18 -27.07 1.45
CA LEU A 1 10.88 -26.53 2.80
C LEU A 1 9.38 -26.35 2.87
N ARG A 2 8.72 -26.70 3.98
CA ARG A 2 7.28 -26.46 4.16
C ARG A 2 7.08 -25.32 5.16
N SER A 3 5.96 -24.61 5.04
CA SER A 3 5.64 -23.45 5.87
C SER A 3 5.56 -23.78 7.37
N GLU A 4 5.19 -25.01 7.75
CA GLU A 4 5.11 -25.43 9.16
C GLU A 4 6.49 -25.52 9.83
N ASN A 5 7.54 -25.79 9.05
CA ASN A 5 8.90 -25.98 9.57
C ASN A 5 9.79 -24.73 9.40
N ALA A 6 9.59 -23.99 8.30
CA ALA A 6 10.38 -22.81 7.96
C ALA A 6 9.55 -21.88 7.06
N PRO A 7 8.69 -21.03 7.64
CA PRO A 7 7.88 -20.10 6.87
C PRO A 7 8.77 -19.04 6.21
N ILE A 8 8.69 -18.95 4.89
CA ILE A 8 9.24 -17.85 4.10
C ILE A 8 8.34 -16.61 4.25
N MET A 9 8.98 -15.44 4.44
CA MET A 9 8.32 -14.13 4.42
C MET A 9 8.62 -13.41 3.10
N ALA A 10 7.58 -13.10 2.35
CA ALA A 10 7.63 -12.33 1.11
C ALA A 10 7.27 -10.86 1.35
N PHE A 11 7.86 -9.97 0.54
CA PHE A 11 7.57 -8.52 0.55
C PHE A 11 7.02 -8.03 -0.80
N SER A 12 6.71 -8.95 -1.71
CA SER A 12 6.40 -8.65 -3.12
C SER A 12 5.39 -9.59 -3.76
N VAL A 13 4.76 -10.49 -3.00
CA VAL A 13 3.73 -11.42 -3.50
C VAL A 13 2.38 -10.96 -2.99
N ALA A 14 1.45 -10.65 -3.89
CA ALA A 14 0.09 -10.23 -3.54
C ALA A 14 -0.98 -11.09 -4.25
N GLU A 15 -2.25 -10.77 -4.00
CA GLU A 15 -3.38 -11.58 -4.42
C GLU A 15 -3.45 -11.78 -5.95
N ASP A 16 -3.10 -10.77 -6.76
CA ASP A 16 -3.19 -10.91 -8.22
C ASP A 16 -2.07 -11.78 -8.81
N GLU A 17 -0.87 -11.79 -8.22
CA GLU A 17 0.17 -12.76 -8.58
C GLU A 17 -0.26 -14.18 -8.19
N LEU A 18 -0.77 -14.36 -6.96
CA LEU A 18 -1.22 -15.67 -6.46
C LEU A 18 -2.32 -16.27 -7.32
N ARG A 19 -3.21 -15.44 -7.89
CA ARG A 19 -4.25 -15.88 -8.83
C ARG A 19 -3.69 -16.55 -10.09
N GLY A 20 -2.48 -16.19 -10.51
CA GLY A 20 -1.86 -16.67 -11.75
C GLY A 20 -0.96 -17.91 -11.60
N MET A 21 -0.75 -18.42 -10.39
CA MET A 21 0.22 -19.49 -10.10
C MET A 21 -0.40 -20.66 -9.34
N ASP A 22 0.28 -21.81 -9.33
CA ASP A 22 -0.03 -22.89 -8.40
C ASP A 22 0.40 -22.49 -6.99
N THR A 23 -0.58 -22.20 -6.13
CA THR A 23 -0.36 -21.74 -4.76
C THR A 23 -0.19 -22.87 -3.76
N SER A 24 -0.27 -24.14 -4.17
CA SER A 24 -0.25 -25.30 -3.26
C SER A 24 1.00 -25.32 -2.35
N ALA A 25 2.16 -24.99 -2.91
CA ALA A 25 3.42 -24.88 -2.18
C ALA A 25 3.57 -23.58 -1.36
N LEU A 26 2.69 -22.60 -1.56
CA LEU A 26 2.74 -21.29 -0.92
C LEU A 26 1.83 -21.20 0.31
N VAL A 27 0.90 -22.13 0.50
CA VAL A 27 -0.02 -22.14 1.64
C VAL A 27 0.76 -22.12 2.97
N GLY A 28 0.36 -21.23 3.87
CA GLY A 28 0.99 -21.03 5.18
C GLY A 28 2.26 -20.16 5.16
N HIS A 29 2.80 -19.82 3.98
CA HIS A 29 3.86 -18.82 3.88
C HIS A 29 3.32 -17.43 4.18
N LEU A 30 4.20 -16.50 4.55
CA LEU A 30 3.83 -15.18 5.00
C LEU A 30 4.14 -14.12 3.94
N ALA A 31 3.32 -13.09 3.86
CA ALA A 31 3.64 -11.85 3.17
C ALA A 31 3.47 -10.65 4.11
N ALA A 32 4.21 -9.58 3.87
CA ALA A 32 4.04 -8.31 4.56
C ALA A 32 3.63 -7.21 3.58
N TRP A 33 2.53 -6.52 3.88
CA TRP A 33 1.94 -5.46 3.05
C TRP A 33 1.26 -4.39 3.90
N ASN A 34 0.77 -3.32 3.27
CA ASN A 34 0.01 -2.26 3.93
C ASN A 34 -1.52 -2.41 3.74
N TYR A 35 -1.94 -3.29 2.84
CA TYR A 35 -3.32 -3.64 2.53
C TYR A 35 -3.44 -5.09 2.07
N TYR A 36 -4.59 -5.69 2.34
CA TYR A 36 -5.04 -6.94 1.72
C TYR A 36 -6.51 -6.78 1.33
N GLN A 37 -6.94 -7.46 0.27
CA GLN A 37 -8.34 -7.47 -0.18
C GLN A 37 -9.32 -7.87 0.93
N VAL A 38 -8.87 -8.69 1.89
CA VAL A 38 -9.70 -9.18 2.99
C VAL A 38 -9.95 -8.15 4.11
N VAL A 39 -9.35 -6.95 4.04
CA VAL A 39 -9.54 -5.91 5.06
C VAL A 39 -11.02 -5.53 5.17
N ASP A 40 -11.61 -5.69 6.36
CA ASP A 40 -13.05 -5.48 6.55
C ASP A 40 -13.38 -4.01 6.84
N THR A 41 -13.51 -3.21 5.77
CA THR A 41 -14.01 -1.83 5.84
C THR A 41 -15.11 -1.61 4.79
N PRO A 42 -16.06 -0.67 5.04
CA PRO A 42 -17.06 -0.30 4.03
C PRO A 42 -16.43 0.22 2.73
N GLN A 43 -15.32 0.96 2.83
CA GLN A 43 -14.57 1.50 1.70
C GLN A 43 -13.98 0.37 0.85
N ASN A 44 -13.41 -0.64 1.52
CA ASN A 44 -12.84 -1.78 0.82
C ASN A 44 -13.90 -2.62 0.10
N LYS A 45 -15.01 -2.92 0.77
CA LYS A 45 -16.13 -3.64 0.14
C LYS A 45 -16.58 -2.97 -1.15
N LYS A 46 -16.71 -1.62 -1.14
CA LYS A 46 -17.05 -0.84 -2.34
C LYS A 46 -15.95 -0.89 -3.40
N PHE A 47 -14.69 -0.74 -3.01
CA PHE A 47 -13.53 -0.78 -3.92
C PHE A 47 -13.44 -2.13 -4.66
N VAL A 48 -13.47 -3.24 -3.93
CA VAL A 48 -13.40 -4.60 -4.48
C VAL A 48 -14.59 -4.88 -5.40
N GLN A 49 -15.80 -4.51 -4.99
CA GLN A 49 -17.01 -4.68 -5.82
C GLN A 49 -16.92 -3.87 -7.10
N ALA A 50 -16.51 -2.59 -7.02
CA ALA A 50 -16.37 -1.73 -8.18
C ALA A 50 -15.32 -2.26 -9.17
N PHE A 51 -14.18 -2.74 -8.66
CA PHE A 51 -13.13 -3.30 -9.50
C PHE A 51 -13.59 -4.59 -10.20
N LYS A 52 -14.22 -5.53 -9.48
CA LYS A 52 -14.76 -6.76 -10.08
C LYS A 52 -15.84 -6.46 -11.13
N ALA A 53 -16.71 -5.50 -10.88
CA ALA A 53 -17.72 -5.07 -11.85
C ALA A 53 -17.08 -4.45 -13.10
N TYR A 54 -16.06 -3.59 -12.92
CA TYR A 54 -15.28 -3.03 -14.01
C TYR A 54 -14.59 -4.13 -14.83
N ALA A 55 -13.93 -5.08 -14.17
CA ALA A 55 -13.23 -6.18 -14.84
C ALA A 55 -14.18 -7.04 -15.68
N LYS A 56 -15.35 -7.39 -15.13
CA LYS A 56 -16.40 -8.10 -15.87
C LYS A 56 -16.92 -7.30 -17.05
N LYS A 57 -17.24 -6.02 -16.86
CA LYS A 57 -17.78 -5.14 -17.92
C LYS A 57 -16.82 -4.96 -19.09
N ASN A 58 -15.51 -4.89 -18.81
CA ASN A 58 -14.48 -4.65 -19.83
C ASN A 58 -13.82 -5.94 -20.34
N ASN A 59 -14.39 -7.11 -20.03
CA ASN A 59 -13.88 -8.42 -20.45
C ASN A 59 -12.38 -8.62 -20.10
N LEU A 60 -11.96 -8.12 -18.93
CA LEU A 60 -10.59 -8.37 -18.47
C LEU A 60 -10.38 -9.87 -18.18
N PRO A 61 -9.18 -10.42 -18.44
CA PRO A 61 -8.89 -11.82 -18.14
C PRO A 61 -9.21 -12.19 -16.69
N GLY A 62 -10.10 -13.16 -16.48
CA GLY A 62 -10.57 -13.57 -15.15
C GLY A 62 -11.87 -12.89 -14.68
N GLY A 63 -12.35 -11.85 -15.35
CA GLY A 63 -13.68 -11.25 -15.13
C GLY A 63 -13.96 -10.89 -13.66
N ASP A 64 -15.06 -11.43 -13.10
CA ASP A 64 -15.45 -11.21 -11.70
C ASP A 64 -14.63 -12.00 -10.67
N LYS A 65 -13.75 -12.90 -11.12
CA LYS A 65 -12.77 -13.60 -10.28
C LYS A 65 -11.50 -12.79 -10.06
N ARG A 66 -11.38 -11.60 -10.67
CA ARG A 66 -10.28 -10.66 -10.41
C ARG A 66 -10.26 -10.28 -8.94
N VAL A 67 -9.06 -10.01 -8.44
CA VAL A 67 -8.80 -9.59 -7.06
C VAL A 67 -8.09 -8.25 -7.04
N THR A 68 -8.14 -7.56 -5.90
CA THR A 68 -7.34 -6.37 -5.63
C THR A 68 -6.14 -6.72 -4.76
N ASP A 69 -5.09 -5.91 -4.81
CA ASP A 69 -3.89 -6.05 -4.00
C ASP A 69 -3.40 -4.68 -3.47
N ASP A 70 -2.29 -4.68 -2.73
CA ASP A 70 -1.68 -3.48 -2.14
C ASP A 70 -1.23 -2.44 -3.20
N PRO A 71 -0.52 -2.81 -4.29
CA PRO A 71 -0.20 -1.86 -5.35
C PRO A 71 -1.42 -1.18 -5.97
N MET A 72 -2.50 -1.92 -6.19
CA MET A 72 -3.76 -1.35 -6.70
C MET A 72 -4.39 -0.35 -5.73
N GLU A 73 -4.39 -0.66 -4.43
CA GLU A 73 -4.88 0.26 -3.38
C GLU A 73 -4.01 1.52 -3.29
N ALA A 74 -2.69 1.35 -3.38
CA ALA A 74 -1.74 2.46 -3.36
C ALA A 74 -1.93 3.40 -4.57
N ALA A 75 -2.19 2.83 -5.76
CA ALA A 75 -2.52 3.61 -6.96
C ALA A 75 -3.84 4.37 -6.80
N TYR A 76 -4.88 3.71 -6.24
CA TYR A 76 -6.15 4.35 -5.92
C TYR A 76 -5.92 5.55 -4.99
N PHE A 77 -5.23 5.35 -3.86
CA PHE A 77 -4.87 6.42 -2.94
C PHE A 77 -4.13 7.57 -3.64
N GLY A 78 -3.12 7.26 -4.47
CA GLY A 78 -2.28 8.26 -5.13
C GLY A 78 -3.07 9.23 -6.01
N VAL A 79 -4.03 8.74 -6.79
CA VAL A 79 -4.90 9.59 -7.64
C VAL A 79 -5.77 10.51 -6.79
N TYR A 80 -6.36 10.00 -5.70
CA TYR A 80 -7.25 10.81 -4.86
C TYR A 80 -6.49 11.85 -4.04
N VAL A 81 -5.29 11.52 -3.54
CA VAL A 81 -4.46 12.51 -2.82
C VAL A 81 -3.96 13.59 -3.77
N TRP A 82 -3.62 13.24 -5.01
CA TRP A 82 -3.28 14.23 -6.04
C TRP A 82 -4.48 15.14 -6.33
N LYS A 83 -5.68 14.57 -6.51
CA LYS A 83 -6.91 15.34 -6.70
C LYS A 83 -7.15 16.32 -5.54
N GLN A 84 -7.09 15.84 -4.31
CA GLN A 84 -7.26 16.67 -3.10
C GLN A 84 -6.23 17.80 -3.04
N ALA A 85 -4.98 17.54 -3.42
CA ALA A 85 -3.93 18.54 -3.49
C ALA A 85 -4.16 19.57 -4.59
N ALA A 86 -4.60 19.17 -5.78
CA ALA A 86 -4.95 20.08 -6.87
C ALA A 86 -6.13 20.99 -6.50
N GLU A 87 -7.17 20.44 -5.85
CA GLU A 87 -8.32 21.20 -5.35
C GLU A 87 -7.89 22.20 -4.26
N LYS A 88 -7.04 21.78 -3.31
CA LYS A 88 -6.48 22.64 -2.27
C LYS A 88 -5.60 23.76 -2.84
N ALA A 89 -4.79 23.45 -3.85
CA ALA A 89 -3.91 24.42 -4.52
C ALA A 89 -4.67 25.34 -5.48
N LYS A 90 -5.90 24.97 -5.88
CA LYS A 90 -6.65 25.60 -6.97
C LYS A 90 -5.82 25.74 -8.25
N SER A 91 -4.99 24.74 -8.52
CA SER A 91 -4.00 24.76 -9.59
C SER A 91 -3.58 23.34 -9.97
N PHE A 92 -3.11 23.19 -11.21
CA PHE A 92 -2.43 21.99 -11.68
C PHE A 92 -0.90 22.16 -11.75
N GLU A 93 -0.39 23.34 -11.38
CA GLU A 93 1.06 23.61 -11.35
C GLU A 93 1.76 22.66 -10.38
N VAL A 94 2.79 21.97 -10.88
CA VAL A 94 3.45 20.86 -10.18
C VAL A 94 3.91 21.25 -8.78
N ASP A 95 4.57 22.40 -8.63
CA ASP A 95 5.10 22.84 -7.34
C ASP A 95 3.99 23.26 -6.35
N ALA A 96 2.90 23.83 -6.86
CA ALA A 96 1.74 24.21 -6.04
C ALA A 96 1.02 22.96 -5.52
N VAL A 97 0.75 22.00 -6.42
CA VAL A 97 0.13 20.71 -6.08
C VAL A 97 1.03 19.92 -5.12
N ARG A 98 2.33 19.82 -5.40
CA ARG A 98 3.29 19.12 -4.54
C ARG A 98 3.23 19.65 -3.11
N LYS A 99 3.34 20.97 -2.92
CA LYS A 99 3.24 21.61 -1.60
C LYS A 99 1.89 21.36 -0.91
N ALA A 100 0.82 21.23 -1.68
CA ALA A 100 -0.50 20.97 -1.13
C ALA A 100 -0.66 19.54 -0.59
N THR A 101 0.14 18.56 -1.05
CA THR A 101 0.05 17.14 -0.62
C THR A 101 0.54 16.89 0.81
N TYR A 102 1.48 17.70 1.33
CA TYR A 102 2.07 17.47 2.66
C TYR A 102 1.03 17.44 3.77
N GLY A 103 1.11 16.41 4.62
CA GLY A 103 0.23 16.25 5.78
C GLY A 103 -1.23 15.89 5.47
N GLN A 104 -1.60 15.71 4.19
CA GLN A 104 -2.97 15.32 3.83
C GLN A 104 -3.31 13.92 4.37
N THR A 105 -4.59 13.71 4.68
CA THR A 105 -5.12 12.41 5.08
C THR A 105 -6.21 11.99 4.12
N PHE A 106 -6.24 10.70 3.77
CA PHE A 106 -7.27 10.11 2.92
C PHE A 106 -7.77 8.80 3.54
N LEU A 107 -9.08 8.58 3.50
CA LEU A 107 -9.69 7.34 3.96
C LEU A 107 -9.75 6.35 2.79
N ALA A 108 -8.68 5.60 2.62
CA ALA A 108 -8.48 4.64 1.54
C ALA A 108 -9.22 3.31 1.82
N PRO A 109 -9.30 2.38 0.84
CA PRO A 109 -9.86 1.05 1.05
C PRO A 109 -9.29 0.34 2.29
N GLY A 110 -7.97 0.39 2.49
CA GLY A 110 -7.31 -0.25 3.64
C GLY A 110 -7.51 0.44 4.98
N GLY A 111 -8.05 1.65 4.99
CA GLY A 111 -8.17 2.53 6.14
C GLY A 111 -7.54 3.90 5.89
N GLN A 112 -7.36 4.67 6.96
CA GLN A 112 -6.77 6.01 6.85
C GLN A 112 -5.28 5.90 6.46
N ILE A 113 -4.88 6.70 5.46
CA ILE A 113 -3.48 6.91 5.07
C ILE A 113 -3.18 8.41 5.25
N LYS A 114 -1.95 8.73 5.65
CA LYS A 114 -1.50 10.11 5.81
C LYS A 114 -0.23 10.36 5.01
N MET A 115 -0.19 11.43 4.24
CA MET A 115 1.04 11.95 3.64
C MET A 115 1.94 12.52 4.73
N ASP A 116 3.22 12.21 4.68
CA ASP A 116 4.21 12.83 5.55
C ASP A 116 4.28 14.33 5.31
N GLU A 117 4.56 15.07 6.37
CA GLU A 117 4.61 16.52 6.38
C GLU A 117 5.80 17.08 5.59
N ALA A 118 6.83 16.26 5.33
CA ALA A 118 8.08 16.72 4.76
C ALA A 118 8.67 15.79 3.69
N ASN A 119 8.51 14.47 3.77
CA ASN A 119 9.35 13.55 2.98
C ASN A 119 8.67 12.87 1.77
N HIS A 120 7.43 13.28 1.41
CA HIS A 120 6.59 12.69 0.34
C HIS A 120 6.23 11.20 0.51
N HIS A 121 6.61 10.54 1.60
CA HIS A 121 6.17 9.17 1.88
C HIS A 121 4.84 9.18 2.62
N THR A 122 4.31 7.99 2.89
CA THR A 122 3.01 7.83 3.54
C THR A 122 3.13 7.05 4.84
N TYR A 123 2.33 7.46 5.81
CA TYR A 123 2.06 6.71 7.02
C TYR A 123 0.99 5.67 6.67
N LYS A 124 1.33 4.39 6.81
CA LYS A 124 0.43 3.28 6.50
C LYS A 124 0.45 2.24 7.63
N PRO A 125 -0.63 1.47 7.83
CA PRO A 125 -0.55 0.30 8.70
C PRO A 125 0.39 -0.75 8.08
N VAL A 126 0.98 -1.61 8.89
CA VAL A 126 1.74 -2.79 8.43
C VAL A 126 0.95 -4.03 8.82
N LEU A 127 0.74 -4.92 7.86
CA LEU A 127 0.02 -6.17 8.01
C LEU A 127 0.95 -7.33 7.66
N ILE A 128 0.83 -8.41 8.42
CA ILE A 128 1.41 -9.71 8.08
C ILE A 128 0.26 -10.65 7.76
N GLY A 129 0.26 -11.21 6.55
CA GLY A 129 -0.73 -12.15 6.05
C GLY A 129 -0.15 -13.54 5.85
N GLU A 130 -0.91 -14.56 6.20
CA GLU A 130 -0.65 -15.97 5.89
C GLU A 130 -1.41 -16.35 4.61
N ILE A 131 -0.73 -16.96 3.64
CA ILE A 131 -1.31 -17.35 2.35
C ILE A 131 -2.28 -18.51 2.55
N LEU A 132 -3.50 -18.35 2.03
CA LEU A 132 -4.57 -19.35 2.04
C LEU A 132 -4.64 -20.11 0.70
N LYS A 133 -5.35 -21.24 0.73
CA LYS A 133 -5.52 -22.13 -0.44
C LYS A 133 -6.21 -21.48 -1.63
N ASP A 134 -7.02 -20.44 -1.40
CA ASP A 134 -7.73 -19.69 -2.42
C ASP A 134 -6.92 -18.49 -2.96
N GLY A 135 -5.66 -18.35 -2.56
CA GLY A 135 -4.81 -17.23 -2.94
C GLY A 135 -5.15 -15.92 -2.22
N GLN A 136 -6.00 -15.96 -1.19
CA GLN A 136 -6.21 -14.84 -0.27
C GLN A 136 -5.25 -14.92 0.93
N PHE A 137 -5.28 -13.88 1.75
CA PHE A 137 -4.48 -13.81 2.96
C PHE A 137 -5.36 -13.85 4.21
N LYS A 138 -4.91 -14.57 5.23
CA LYS A 138 -5.39 -14.42 6.61
C LYS A 138 -4.46 -13.44 7.33
N ILE A 139 -4.99 -12.32 7.79
CA ILE A 139 -4.19 -11.35 8.56
C ILE A 139 -3.86 -11.97 9.93
N VAL A 140 -2.58 -12.20 10.19
CA VAL A 140 -2.08 -12.76 11.47
C VAL A 140 -1.50 -11.69 12.39
N SER A 141 -1.11 -10.55 11.84
CA SER A 141 -0.66 -9.39 12.61
C SER A 141 -1.00 -8.08 11.90
N ARG A 142 -1.27 -7.04 12.69
CA ARG A 142 -1.50 -5.67 12.23
C ARG A 142 -0.88 -4.69 13.22
N SER A 143 -0.22 -3.66 12.72
CA SER A 143 0.25 -2.54 13.55
C SER A 143 -0.93 -1.86 14.27
N LYS A 144 -0.71 -1.35 15.49
CA LYS A 144 -1.76 -0.67 16.28
C LYS A 144 -2.31 0.60 15.61
N GLY A 145 -1.54 1.19 14.70
CA GLY A 145 -1.91 2.38 13.95
C GLY A 145 -1.00 2.53 12.75
N LEU A 146 -0.91 3.76 12.23
CA LEU A 146 -0.04 4.06 11.10
C LEU A 146 1.42 4.08 11.54
N VAL A 147 2.25 3.39 10.77
CA VAL A 147 3.70 3.41 10.93
C VAL A 147 4.23 4.59 10.12
N LYS A 148 5.04 5.44 10.75
CA LYS A 148 5.72 6.54 10.06
C LYS A 148 6.73 5.97 9.06
N ALA A 149 6.75 6.53 7.86
CA ALA A 149 7.76 6.17 6.88
C ALA A 149 9.15 6.61 7.34
N GLU A 150 10.10 5.69 7.26
CA GLU A 150 11.53 5.94 7.41
C GLU A 150 12.20 5.66 6.06
N PRO A 151 12.29 6.65 5.14
CA PRO A 151 12.82 6.44 3.79
C PRO A 151 14.27 5.92 3.78
N TRP A 152 15.02 6.26 4.82
CA TRP A 152 16.40 5.82 5.03
C TRP A 152 16.49 5.06 6.35
N SER A 153 16.96 3.81 6.28
CA SER A 153 17.14 2.96 7.45
C SER A 153 18.27 3.47 8.33
N LYS A 154 18.03 3.56 9.63
CA LYS A 154 19.07 3.90 10.62
C LYS A 154 20.20 2.86 10.70
N TYR A 155 20.00 1.66 10.17
CA TYR A 155 20.99 0.58 10.22
C TYR A 155 21.88 0.54 8.99
N THR A 156 21.34 0.84 7.81
CA THR A 156 22.07 0.74 6.53
C THR A 156 22.36 2.09 5.89
N SER A 157 21.72 3.17 6.36
CA SER A 157 21.92 4.56 5.91
C SER A 157 21.72 5.54 7.07
N PRO A 158 22.47 5.37 8.19
CA PRO A 158 22.31 6.20 9.39
C PRO A 158 22.56 7.69 9.12
N ASP A 159 23.43 7.99 8.16
CA ASP A 159 23.86 9.32 7.72
C ASP A 159 22.78 10.04 6.87
N LYS A 160 21.79 9.34 6.33
CA LYS A 160 20.80 9.94 5.41
C LYS A 160 19.51 10.37 6.09
N GLY A 161 18.97 11.49 5.63
CA GLY A 161 17.64 12.01 5.94
C GLY A 161 16.85 12.35 4.67
N CYS A 162 15.55 12.60 4.80
CA CYS A 162 14.70 13.05 3.70
C CYS A 162 13.74 14.14 4.19
N ASP A 163 13.81 15.33 3.59
CA ASP A 163 12.95 16.48 3.86
C ASP A 163 12.87 17.36 2.60
N TRP A 164 11.71 17.37 1.93
CA TRP A 164 11.46 18.18 0.74
C TRP A 164 11.01 19.62 1.05
N VAL A 165 10.76 19.96 2.32
CA VAL A 165 10.38 21.30 2.77
C VAL A 165 11.62 22.13 3.08
N LYS A 166 12.56 21.57 3.86
CA LYS A 166 13.78 22.26 4.30
C LYS A 166 14.98 21.97 3.41
N GLU A 167 15.17 20.71 3.04
CA GLU A 167 16.39 20.22 2.38
C GLU A 167 16.19 19.93 0.88
N LYS A 168 14.95 20.09 0.39
CA LYS A 168 14.55 19.82 -1.00
C LYS A 168 14.86 18.39 -1.46
N GLY A 169 14.82 17.42 -0.54
CA GLY A 169 14.92 16.00 -0.84
C GLY A 169 15.73 15.20 0.16
N THR A 170 16.47 14.21 -0.33
CA THR A 170 17.40 13.43 0.49
C THR A 170 18.64 14.27 0.81
N TYR A 171 19.05 14.25 2.07
CA TYR A 171 20.20 14.99 2.57
C TYR A 171 21.08 14.13 3.47
N GLN A 172 22.31 14.61 3.68
CA GLN A 172 23.25 14.04 4.64
C GLN A 172 23.10 14.74 5.99
N LYS A 173 22.86 13.97 7.05
CA LYS A 173 22.77 14.48 8.43
C LYS A 173 24.13 15.04 8.83
N LYS A 174 24.13 16.25 9.38
CA LYS A 174 25.35 16.80 10.00
C LYS A 174 25.65 15.99 11.26
N ALA A 175 26.90 15.55 11.39
CA ALA A 175 27.41 14.81 12.55
C ALA A 175 27.33 15.65 13.84
#